data_AF-A0A943EIM4-F1
#
_entry.id   AF-A0A943EIM4-F1
#
_cell.length_a   1.000
_cell.length_b   1.000
_cell.length_c   1.000
_cell.angle_alpha   90.00
_cell.angle_beta   90.00
_cell.angle_gamma   90.00
#
_symmetry.space_group_name_H-M   'P 1'
#
loop_
_entity.id
_entity.type
_entity.pdbx_description
1 polymer ?
#
loop_
_entity_poly.entity_id
_entity_poly.type
_entity_poly.pdbx_seq_one_letter_code
_entity_poly.pdbx_strand_id
1 'polypeptide(L)'
;MKEINVNKYLSDIPSHKLDRIRYNPVNMLKTVLFGFMDEGYISLQKLEDNCKVNQYLMDGKKPSYRILKKPDNKKLNLNWELTVLHEEVLRNLTDAHKLLLRRDRAIQAKGTFRIMKNDRESKRIVRRGIESMMVEVILVSIIHNLCKYYNKQRRACSKAA
;
A
#
# COMPACT_ATOMS: atom_id res chain seq x y z
N MET A 1 -4.85 -12.15 -4.55
CA MET A 1 -5.15 -10.95 -3.73
C MET A 1 -6.05 -11.40 -2.59
N LYS A 2 -5.75 -11.07 -1.32
CA LYS A 2 -6.63 -11.41 -0.19
C LYS A 2 -7.88 -10.54 -0.29
N GLU A 3 -9.03 -11.18 -0.43
CA GLU A 3 -10.34 -10.52 -0.53
C GLU A 3 -10.65 -9.83 0.82
N ILE A 4 -10.87 -8.51 0.79
CA ILE A 4 -11.22 -7.77 2.01
C ILE A 4 -12.69 -8.06 2.31
N ASN A 5 -12.95 -8.78 3.42
CA ASN A 5 -14.31 -9.03 3.87
C ASN A 5 -14.92 -7.75 4.45
N VAL A 6 -15.64 -7.01 3.61
CA VAL A 6 -16.26 -5.72 3.94
C VAL A 6 -17.35 -5.85 5.02
N ASN A 7 -17.98 -7.02 5.16
CA ASN A 7 -19.03 -7.26 6.15
C ASN A 7 -18.51 -7.15 7.59
N LYS A 8 -17.22 -7.39 7.82
CA LYS A 8 -16.56 -7.18 9.12
C LYS A 8 -16.61 -5.73 9.61
N TYR A 9 -16.66 -4.77 8.69
CA TYR A 9 -16.62 -3.33 9.00
C TYR A 9 -18.01 -2.68 8.92
N LEU A 10 -19.02 -3.44 8.50
CA LEU A 10 -20.40 -3.00 8.31
C LEU A 10 -21.37 -3.73 9.25
N SER A 11 -20.87 -4.40 10.29
CA SER A 11 -21.62 -5.35 11.13
C SER A 11 -22.66 -4.71 12.06
N ASP A 12 -22.60 -3.40 12.30
CA ASP A 12 -23.51 -2.70 13.22
C ASP A 12 -24.52 -1.82 12.47
N ILE A 13 -25.34 -2.43 11.61
CA ILE A 13 -26.49 -1.74 10.99
C ILE A 13 -27.67 -1.86 11.96
N PRO A 14 -28.08 -0.80 12.67
CA PRO A 14 -29.26 -0.87 13.52
C PRO A 14 -30.50 -1.24 12.69
N SER A 15 -31.19 -2.30 13.11
CA SER A 15 -32.52 -2.67 12.61
C SER A 15 -33.52 -1.56 12.94
N HIS A 16 -34.33 -1.14 11.96
CA HIS A 16 -35.24 0.00 12.11
C HIS A 16 -36.72 -0.40 12.00
N LYS A 17 -37.57 0.20 12.85
CA LYS A 17 -39.04 0.10 12.94
C LYS A 17 -39.85 1.08 12.04
N LEU A 18 -39.33 1.51 10.88
CA LEU A 18 -40.03 2.49 10.00
C LEU A 18 -39.78 2.12 8.54
N ASP A 19 -40.84 2.17 7.74
CA ASP A 19 -40.97 1.68 6.35
C ASP A 19 -40.11 2.39 5.29
N ARG A 20 -39.07 3.14 5.66
CA ARG A 20 -38.17 3.80 4.70
C ARG A 20 -36.95 2.93 4.43
N ILE A 21 -36.95 2.31 3.25
CA ILE A 21 -35.87 1.44 2.75
C ILE A 21 -34.54 2.22 2.73
N ARG A 22 -33.56 1.76 3.52
CA ARG A 22 -32.18 2.26 3.48
C ARG A 22 -31.43 1.62 2.31
N TYR A 23 -30.48 2.35 1.73
CA TYR A 23 -29.59 1.81 0.69
C TYR A 23 -28.53 0.90 1.32
N ASN A 24 -28.14 -0.15 0.60
CA ASN A 24 -27.13 -1.09 1.08
C ASN A 24 -25.79 -0.33 1.27
N PRO A 25 -25.18 -0.35 2.48
CA PRO A 25 -23.93 0.37 2.75
C PRO A 25 -22.77 -0.09 1.86
N VAL A 26 -22.76 -1.35 1.40
CA VAL A 26 -21.77 -1.85 0.45
C VAL A 26 -21.90 -1.16 -0.90
N ASN A 27 -23.12 -1.00 -1.40
CA ASN A 27 -23.37 -0.33 -2.68
C ASN A 27 -23.15 1.18 -2.59
N MET A 28 -23.49 1.78 -1.46
CA MET A 28 -23.13 3.16 -1.13
C MET A 28 -21.62 3.37 -1.21
N LEU A 29 -20.84 2.47 -0.60
CA LEU A 29 -19.39 2.54 -0.62
C LEU A 29 -18.82 2.31 -2.03
N LYS A 30 -19.31 1.30 -2.76
CA LYS A 30 -18.92 1.05 -4.16
C LYS A 30 -19.15 2.29 -5.03
N THR A 31 -20.28 2.97 -4.83
CA THR A 31 -20.64 4.16 -5.62
C THR A 31 -19.72 5.35 -5.32
N VAL A 32 -19.44 5.59 -4.05
CA VAL A 32 -18.52 6.65 -3.64
C VAL A 32 -17.13 6.37 -4.21
N LEU A 33 -16.60 5.16 -4.05
CA LEU A 33 -15.29 4.77 -4.58
C LEU A 33 -15.23 4.89 -6.10
N PHE A 34 -16.29 4.49 -6.81
CA PHE A 34 -16.37 4.66 -8.26
C PHE A 34 -16.26 6.14 -8.66
N GLY A 35 -17.00 7.03 -7.98
CA GLY A 35 -16.92 8.47 -8.25
C GLY A 35 -15.54 9.06 -7.95
N PHE A 36 -14.84 8.57 -6.91
CA PHE A 36 -13.45 8.94 -6.63
C PHE A 36 -12.47 8.43 -7.70
N MET A 37 -12.70 7.24 -8.25
CA MET A 37 -11.84 6.68 -9.29
C MET A 37 -11.97 7.40 -10.63
N ASP A 38 -13.19 7.85 -10.97
CA ASP A 38 -13.50 8.46 -12.26
C ASP A 38 -13.13 9.96 -12.30
N GLU A 39 -13.53 10.72 -11.26
CA GLU A 39 -13.40 12.19 -11.25
C GLU A 39 -12.43 12.72 -10.18
N GLY A 40 -11.80 11.84 -9.39
CA GLY A 40 -10.95 12.23 -8.26
C GLY A 40 -11.78 12.75 -7.08
N TYR A 41 -12.21 14.01 -7.12
CA TYR A 41 -13.06 14.61 -6.07
C TYR A 41 -14.45 14.93 -6.61
N ILE A 42 -15.42 14.05 -6.31
CA ILE A 42 -16.80 14.17 -6.78
C ILE A 42 -17.72 14.83 -5.75
N SER A 43 -18.61 15.73 -6.19
CA SER A 43 -19.64 16.31 -5.34
C SER A 43 -20.84 15.37 -5.16
N LEU A 44 -21.58 15.47 -4.06
CA LEU A 44 -22.76 14.62 -3.82
C LEU A 44 -23.88 14.80 -4.86
N GLN A 45 -23.99 15.98 -5.48
CA GLN A 45 -24.94 16.21 -6.58
C GLN A 45 -24.48 15.50 -7.85
N LYS A 46 -23.19 15.62 -8.19
CA LYS A 46 -22.61 14.92 -9.32
C LYS A 46 -22.66 13.40 -9.17
N LEU A 47 -22.48 12.92 -7.94
CA LEU A 47 -22.65 11.51 -7.58
C LEU A 47 -24.10 11.04 -7.75
N GLU A 48 -25.09 11.88 -7.41
CA GLU A 48 -26.51 11.58 -7.68
C GLU A 48 -26.77 11.45 -9.18
N ASP A 49 -26.22 12.35 -10.00
CA ASP A 49 -26.37 12.29 -11.46
C ASP A 49 -25.69 11.05 -12.05
N ASN A 50 -24.51 10.68 -11.55
CA ASN A 50 -23.83 9.45 -11.96
C ASN A 50 -24.63 8.20 -11.57
N CYS A 51 -25.31 8.19 -10.43
CA CYS A 51 -26.24 7.11 -10.07
C CYS A 51 -27.48 7.03 -10.98
N LYS A 52 -27.90 8.15 -11.59
CA LYS A 52 -29.04 8.16 -12.52
C LYS A 52 -28.69 7.50 -13.85
N VAL A 53 -27.45 7.69 -14.30
CA VAL A 53 -26.91 7.16 -15.56
C VAL A 53 -26.47 5.71 -15.39
N ASN A 54 -25.75 5.40 -14.31
CA ASN A 54 -25.14 4.10 -14.09
C ASN A 54 -25.97 3.27 -13.10
N GLN A 55 -26.90 2.50 -13.66
CA GLN A 55 -27.90 1.74 -12.89
C GLN A 55 -27.30 0.61 -12.03
N TYR A 56 -26.08 0.15 -12.35
CA TYR A 56 -25.39 -0.97 -11.68
C TYR A 56 -24.77 -0.64 -10.33
N LEU A 57 -24.57 0.65 -10.01
CA LEU A 57 -23.90 1.07 -8.77
C LEU A 57 -24.76 0.82 -7.52
N MET A 58 -26.08 0.87 -7.69
CA MET A 58 -27.07 0.90 -6.61
C MET A 58 -28.20 -0.12 -6.84
N ASP A 59 -27.92 -1.22 -7.54
CA ASP A 59 -28.89 -2.29 -7.87
C ASP A 59 -30.20 -1.74 -8.46
N GLY A 60 -30.12 -0.83 -9.44
CA GLY A 60 -31.31 -0.26 -10.06
C GLY A 60 -31.89 0.97 -9.36
N LYS A 61 -31.45 1.28 -8.13
CA LYS A 61 -32.02 2.37 -7.33
C LYS A 61 -31.29 3.68 -7.58
N LYS A 62 -32.02 4.80 -7.60
CA LYS A 62 -31.47 6.14 -7.83
C LYS A 62 -31.53 6.97 -6.53
N PRO A 63 -30.47 6.97 -5.70
CA PRO A 63 -30.46 7.73 -4.46
C PRO A 63 -30.40 9.23 -4.73
N SER A 64 -31.29 9.99 -4.11
CA SER A 64 -31.22 11.45 -4.15
C SER A 64 -30.14 11.98 -3.21
N TYR A 65 -29.57 13.16 -3.54
CA TYR A 65 -28.63 13.92 -2.72
C TYR A 65 -29.04 14.00 -1.24
N ARG A 66 -30.34 14.21 -0.95
CA ARG A 66 -30.83 14.29 0.44
C ARG A 66 -30.63 12.99 1.21
N ILE A 67 -30.70 11.84 0.54
CA ILE A 67 -30.49 10.53 1.14
C ILE A 67 -29.00 10.23 1.30
N LEU A 68 -28.18 10.58 0.30
CA LEU A 68 -26.71 10.46 0.37
C LEU A 68 -26.12 11.33 1.49
N LYS A 69 -26.73 12.48 1.76
CA LYS A 69 -26.29 13.43 2.80
C LYS A 69 -26.54 12.93 4.23
N LYS A 70 -27.45 11.97 4.46
CA LYS A 70 -27.88 11.57 5.81
C LYS A 70 -26.71 11.03 6.64
N PRO A 71 -26.58 11.44 7.92
CA PRO A 71 -25.48 11.04 8.80
C PRO A 71 -25.48 9.53 9.05
N ASP A 72 -26.65 8.90 9.10
CA ASP A 72 -26.77 7.45 9.25
C ASP A 72 -26.07 6.73 8.10
N ASN A 73 -26.18 7.23 6.87
CA ASN A 73 -25.54 6.65 5.68
C ASN A 73 -24.04 6.99 5.55
N LYS A 74 -23.48 7.80 6.46
CA LYS A 74 -22.08 8.25 6.47
C LYS A 74 -21.20 7.54 7.48
N LYS A 75 -21.74 6.64 8.31
CA LYS A 75 -20.94 5.85 9.25
C LYS A 75 -20.16 4.76 8.52
N LEU A 76 -19.10 5.17 7.84
CA LEU A 76 -17.98 4.29 7.50
C LEU A 76 -17.07 4.28 8.71
N ASN A 77 -16.88 3.13 9.35
CA ASN A 77 -15.90 3.01 10.42
C ASN A 77 -14.50 3.04 9.80
N LEU A 78 -13.95 4.24 9.62
CA LEU A 78 -12.57 4.45 9.22
C LEU A 78 -11.70 4.12 10.43
N ASN A 79 -10.86 3.09 10.28
CA ASN A 79 -9.82 2.82 11.27
C ASN A 79 -8.84 4.00 11.26
N TRP A 80 -8.96 4.88 12.24
CA TRP A 80 -8.15 6.09 12.38
C TRP A 80 -6.67 5.75 12.51
N GLU A 81 -6.30 4.63 13.12
CA GLU A 81 -4.91 4.16 13.19
C GLU A 81 -4.34 3.87 11.79
N LEU A 82 -5.15 3.24 10.94
CA LEU A 82 -4.77 2.94 9.56
C LEU A 82 -4.61 4.23 8.75
N THR A 83 -5.49 5.22 8.95
CA THR A 83 -5.39 6.53 8.30
C THR A 83 -4.13 7.30 8.73
N VAL A 84 -3.80 7.30 10.02
CA VAL A 84 -2.58 7.92 10.55
C VAL A 84 -1.33 7.26 9.97
N LEU A 85 -1.30 5.92 9.90
CA LEU A 85 -0.21 5.18 9.27
C LEU A 85 -0.08 5.50 7.78
N HIS A 86 -1.20 5.62 7.06
CA HIS A 86 -1.17 6.01 5.64
C HIS A 86 -0.67 7.43 5.42
N GLU A 87 -1.08 8.40 6.25
CA GLU A 87 -0.54 9.75 6.19
C GLU A 87 0.96 9.79 6.48
N GLU A 88 1.43 8.99 7.45
CA GLU A 88 2.85 8.88 7.74
C GLU A 88 3.64 8.29 6.56
N VAL A 89 3.13 7.22 5.94
CA VAL A 89 3.73 6.63 4.75
C VAL A 89 3.76 7.63 3.60
N LEU A 90 2.68 8.38 3.38
CA LEU A 90 2.62 9.42 2.34
C LEU A 90 3.65 10.53 2.61
N ARG A 91 3.70 11.08 3.83
CA ARG A 91 4.72 12.06 4.23
C ARG A 91 6.13 11.52 4.03
N ASN A 92 6.36 10.23 4.34
CA ASN A 92 7.64 9.58 4.14
C ASN A 92 7.98 9.36 2.66
N LEU A 93 6.99 9.26 1.77
CA LEU A 93 7.18 9.07 0.34
C LEU A 93 7.31 10.40 -0.43
N THR A 94 6.71 11.48 0.05
CA THR A 94 6.76 12.80 -0.59
C THR A 94 7.89 13.69 -0.09
N ASP A 95 8.41 13.45 1.12
CA ASP A 95 9.53 14.19 1.67
C ASP A 95 10.80 13.98 0.82
N ALA A 96 11.35 15.09 0.31
CA ALA A 96 12.50 15.12 -0.59
C ALA A 96 13.74 14.48 0.05
N HIS A 97 13.95 14.69 1.35
CA HIS A 97 15.10 14.11 2.06
C HIS A 97 15.00 12.58 2.12
N LYS A 98 13.82 12.05 2.45
CA LYS A 98 13.56 10.60 2.51
C LYS A 98 13.60 9.95 1.12
N LEU A 99 13.16 10.65 0.09
CA LEU A 99 13.34 10.21 -1.31
C LEU A 99 14.82 10.10 -1.69
N LEU A 100 15.64 11.07 -1.31
CA LEU A 100 17.08 11.05 -1.55
C LEU A 100 17.75 9.86 -0.83
N LEU A 101 17.42 9.61 0.43
CA LEU A 101 17.91 8.43 1.17
C LEU A 101 17.53 7.09 0.51
N ARG A 102 16.33 6.98 -0.08
CA ARG A 102 15.94 5.78 -0.85
C ARG A 102 16.77 5.62 -2.11
N ARG A 103 17.02 6.73 -2.81
CA ARG A 103 17.87 6.75 -4.00
C ARG A 103 19.30 6.32 -3.67
N ASP A 104 19.88 6.85 -2.59
CA ASP A 104 21.23 6.49 -2.14
C ASP A 104 21.31 5.01 -1.74
N ARG A 105 20.28 4.50 -1.05
CA ARG A 105 20.20 3.08 -0.72
C ARG A 105 20.12 2.20 -1.97
N ALA A 106 19.34 2.60 -2.98
CA ALA A 106 19.25 1.88 -4.25
C ALA A 106 20.58 1.90 -5.02
N ILE A 107 21.29 3.03 -5.02
CA ILE A 107 22.62 3.17 -5.63
C ILE A 107 23.62 2.24 -4.90
N GLN A 108 23.64 2.25 -3.57
CA GLN A 108 24.50 1.38 -2.78
C GLN A 108 24.20 -0.11 -3.03
N ALA A 109 22.92 -0.49 -3.03
CA ALA A 109 22.50 -1.86 -3.33
C ALA A 109 22.98 -2.29 -4.72
N LYS A 110 22.75 -1.46 -5.75
CA LYS A 110 23.21 -1.73 -7.12
C LYS A 110 24.73 -1.88 -7.21
N GLY A 111 25.48 -1.02 -6.50
CA GLY A 111 26.94 -1.11 -6.39
C GLY A 111 27.39 -2.42 -5.76
N THR A 112 26.76 -2.84 -4.67
CA THR A 112 27.03 -4.13 -4.01
C THR A 112 26.68 -5.32 -4.91
N PHE A 113 25.53 -5.31 -5.58
CA PHE A 113 25.17 -6.36 -6.55
C PHE A 113 26.17 -6.46 -7.71
N ARG A 114 26.68 -5.32 -8.19
CA ARG A 114 27.72 -5.29 -9.24
C ARG A 114 28.99 -6.00 -8.76
N ILE A 115 29.43 -5.73 -7.53
CA ILE A 115 30.60 -6.36 -6.92
C ILE A 115 30.34 -7.86 -6.72
N MET A 116 29.21 -8.25 -6.14
CA MET A 116 28.86 -9.67 -5.95
C MET A 116 28.84 -10.45 -7.28
N LYS A 117 28.44 -9.80 -8.39
CA LYS A 117 28.40 -10.41 -9.72
C LYS A 117 29.78 -10.55 -10.38
N ASN A 118 30.76 -9.72 -10.02
CA ASN A 118 32.02 -9.59 -10.77
C ASN A 118 33.29 -10.02 -10.00
N ASP A 119 33.25 -10.09 -8.66
CA ASP A 119 34.47 -9.94 -7.85
C ASP A 119 34.90 -11.18 -7.04
N ARG A 120 34.30 -12.35 -7.28
CA ARG A 120 34.57 -13.55 -6.46
C ARG A 120 34.67 -14.87 -7.20
N GLU A 121 35.13 -14.90 -8.45
CA GLU A 121 35.24 -16.14 -9.27
C GLU A 121 33.92 -16.93 -9.46
N SER A 122 32.87 -16.54 -8.75
CA SER A 122 31.49 -16.98 -8.75
C SER A 122 30.80 -16.21 -9.86
N LYS A 123 31.31 -16.37 -11.08
CA LYS A 123 30.80 -15.70 -12.29
C LYS A 123 29.32 -16.05 -12.54
N ARG A 124 28.82 -17.10 -11.89
CA ARG A 124 27.48 -17.65 -12.01
C ARG A 124 27.06 -18.30 -10.70
N ILE A 125 25.77 -18.21 -10.39
CA ILE A 125 25.12 -19.05 -9.37
C ILE A 125 25.28 -20.50 -9.82
N VAL A 126 25.83 -21.35 -8.96
CA VAL A 126 26.18 -22.74 -9.32
C VAL A 126 25.01 -23.70 -9.06
N ARG A 127 24.19 -23.41 -8.04
CA ARG A 127 23.09 -24.28 -7.62
C ARG A 127 21.85 -24.16 -8.52
N ARG A 128 21.14 -25.28 -8.68
CA ARG A 128 19.84 -25.37 -9.39
C ARG A 128 18.69 -25.45 -8.38
N GLY A 129 17.54 -24.89 -8.75
CA GLY A 129 16.36 -24.79 -7.87
C GLY A 129 16.35 -23.51 -7.04
N ILE A 130 15.16 -22.95 -6.82
CA ILE A 130 14.97 -21.62 -6.21
C ILE A 130 15.50 -21.58 -4.78
N GLU A 131 15.23 -22.60 -3.98
CA GLU A 131 15.66 -22.67 -2.58
C GLU A 131 17.19 -22.75 -2.47
N SER A 132 17.81 -23.66 -3.23
CA SER A 132 19.26 -23.83 -3.27
C SER A 132 19.99 -22.57 -3.75
N MET A 133 19.42 -21.88 -4.76
CA MET A 133 19.89 -20.58 -5.23
C MET A 133 19.79 -19.52 -4.14
N MET A 134 18.66 -19.46 -3.43
CA MET A 134 18.45 -18.47 -2.38
C MET A 134 19.49 -18.61 -1.27
N VAL A 135 19.79 -19.84 -0.86
CA VAL A 135 20.85 -20.13 0.12
C VAL A 135 22.21 -19.62 -0.36
N GLU A 136 22.56 -19.85 -1.63
CA GLU A 136 23.84 -19.38 -2.21
C GLU A 136 23.94 -17.85 -2.18
N VAL A 137 22.88 -17.15 -2.61
CA VAL A 137 22.83 -15.68 -2.60
C VAL A 137 22.92 -15.12 -1.18
N ILE A 138 22.24 -15.74 -0.21
CA ILE A 138 22.28 -15.33 1.19
C ILE A 138 23.70 -15.50 1.77
N LEU A 139 24.34 -16.66 1.56
CA LEU A 139 25.70 -16.88 2.05
C LEU A 139 26.69 -15.89 1.44
N VAL A 140 26.64 -15.66 0.13
CA VAL A 140 27.51 -14.69 -0.55
C VAL A 140 27.31 -13.28 0.02
N SER A 141 26.06 -12.90 0.31
CA SER A 141 25.71 -11.60 0.92
C SER A 141 26.28 -11.45 2.34
N ILE A 142 26.17 -12.49 3.17
CA ILE A 142 26.73 -12.50 4.53
C ILE A 142 28.25 -12.35 4.47
N ILE A 143 28.92 -13.14 3.63
CA ILE A 143 30.38 -13.09 3.50
C ILE A 143 30.82 -11.71 2.96
N HIS A 144 30.08 -11.10 2.05
CA HIS A 144 30.39 -9.74 1.58
C HIS A 144 30.31 -8.71 2.71
N ASN A 145 29.26 -8.77 3.55
CA ASN A 145 29.10 -7.86 4.69
C ASN A 145 30.21 -8.04 5.74
N LEU A 146 30.57 -9.28 6.06
CA LEU A 146 31.66 -9.58 6.99
C LEU A 146 33.01 -9.08 6.49
N CYS A 147 33.35 -9.33 5.22
CA CYS A 147 34.59 -8.82 4.62
C CYS A 147 34.63 -7.29 4.61
N LYS A 148 33.49 -6.64 4.32
CA LYS A 148 33.38 -5.17 4.35
C LYS A 148 33.60 -4.62 5.76
N TYR A 149 33.01 -5.25 6.78
CA TYR A 149 33.20 -4.87 8.18
C TYR A 149 34.65 -5.06 8.63
N TYR A 150 35.24 -6.24 8.38
CA TYR A 150 36.62 -6.53 8.72
C TYR A 150 37.61 -5.53 8.08
N ASN A 151 37.45 -5.25 6.79
CA ASN A 151 38.28 -4.28 6.09
C ASN A 151 38.10 -2.85 6.62
N LYS A 152 36.90 -2.49 7.08
CA LYS A 152 36.66 -1.19 7.73
C LYS A 152 37.40 -1.10 9.06
N GLN A 153 37.34 -2.14 9.90
CA GLN A 153 38.08 -2.20 11.17
C GLN A 153 39.58 -2.13 10.96
N ARG A 154 40.11 -2.87 9.97
CA ARG A 154 41.54 -2.88 9.66
C ARG A 154 42.04 -1.50 9.19
N ARG A 155 41.26 -0.79 8.37
CA ARG A 155 41.57 0.58 7.92
C ARG A 155 41.46 1.63 9.03
N ALA A 156 40.58 1.43 10.01
CA ALA A 156 40.47 2.31 11.16
C ALA A 156 41.68 2.14 12.09
N CYS A 157 42.09 0.90 12.34
CA CYS A 157 43.27 0.57 13.14
C CYS A 157 44.57 1.09 12.51
N SER A 158 44.73 0.97 11.18
CA SER A 158 45.91 1.48 10.46
C SER A 158 45.98 3.00 10.30
N LYS A 159 44.93 3.75 10.69
CA LYS A 159 44.93 5.23 10.68
C LYS A 159 45.15 5.82 12.08
N ALA A 160 45.13 4.98 13.11
CA ALA A 160 45.34 5.36 14.51
C ALA A 160 46.77 5.09 15.00
N ALA A 161 47.61 4.49 14.14
CA ALA A 161 49.04 4.32 14.32
C ALA A 161 49.79 5.27 13.36
#